data_AF-A0A1G3P237-F1
#
_entry.id   AF-A0A1G3P237-F1
#
_cell.length_a   1.000
_cell.length_b   1.000
_cell.length_c   1.000
_cell.angle_alpha   90.00
_cell.angle_beta   90.00
_cell.angle_gamma   90.00
#
_symmetry.space_group_name_H-M   'P 1'
#
loop_
_entity.id
_entity.type
_entity.pdbx_description
1 polymer ?
#
loop_
_entity_poly.entity_id
_entity_poly.type
_entity_poly.pdbx_seq_one_letter_code
_entity_poly.pdbx_strand_id
1 'polypeptide(L)'
;MTQPPKELSLWGVTKYSDLKLREELSDESSVLRYLTHGSLVEIIKRNDSITLFDGKRDYWYYVKSDSLTGWIFGAYIDIFNDIISAERKCEQILFNTYEKPLE
;
A
#
# COMPACT_ATOMS: atom_id res chain seq x y z
N MET A 1 14.71 20.24 23.56
CA MET A 1 14.78 19.35 22.38
C MET A 1 13.34 19.09 21.97
N THR A 2 12.82 19.88 21.03
CA THR A 2 11.45 19.73 20.55
C THR A 2 11.45 18.51 19.64
N GLN A 3 10.73 17.45 20.03
CA GLN A 3 10.48 16.36 19.09
C GLN A 3 9.84 17.00 17.84
N PRO A 4 10.29 16.67 16.62
CA PRO A 4 9.59 17.11 15.43
C PRO A 4 8.11 16.71 15.56
N PRO A 5 7.17 17.50 15.01
CA PRO A 5 5.76 17.12 15.01
C PRO A 5 5.68 15.66 14.56
N LYS A 6 4.94 14.84 15.31
CA LYS A 6 4.66 13.46 14.90
C LYS A 6 3.95 13.55 13.56
N GLU A 7 4.72 13.50 12.47
CA GLU A 7 4.16 13.44 11.13
C GLU A 7 3.19 12.27 11.17
N LEU A 8 1.98 12.51 10.69
CA LEU A 8 0.97 11.46 10.57
C LEU A 8 1.53 10.43 9.57
N SER A 9 2.31 9.46 10.06
CA SER A 9 2.81 8.37 9.25
C SER A 9 1.61 7.55 8.81
N LEU A 10 1.21 7.76 7.55
CA LEU A 10 0.17 6.97 6.92
C LEU A 10 0.78 5.63 6.49
N TRP A 11 0.05 4.56 6.69
CA TRP A 11 0.48 3.20 6.33
C TRP A 11 -0.55 2.56 5.42
N GLY A 12 -0.09 1.74 4.48
CA GLY A 12 -0.91 0.96 3.58
C GLY A 12 -0.74 -0.53 3.84
N VAL A 13 -1.84 -1.29 3.77
CA VAL A 13 -1.81 -2.76 3.68
C VAL A 13 -2.48 -3.18 2.38
N THR A 14 -1.79 -3.95 1.55
CA THR A 14 -2.30 -4.35 0.23
C THR A 14 -3.39 -5.40 0.36
N LYS A 15 -4.52 -5.21 -0.35
CA LYS A 15 -5.71 -6.09 -0.31
C LYS A 15 -5.65 -7.27 -1.29
N TYR A 16 -4.72 -7.26 -2.23
CA TYR A 16 -4.60 -8.26 -3.30
C TYR A 16 -3.15 -8.65 -3.51
N SER A 17 -2.93 -9.85 -4.07
CA SER A 17 -1.62 -10.27 -4.59
C SER A 17 -1.36 -9.71 -5.99
N ASP A 18 -0.11 -9.79 -6.44
CA ASP A 18 0.37 -9.30 -7.74
C ASP A 18 0.13 -7.81 -7.97
N LEU A 19 0.04 -7.04 -6.88
CA LEU A 19 -0.21 -5.62 -6.94
C LEU A 19 1.07 -4.89 -7.36
N LYS A 20 0.98 -4.08 -8.42
CA LYS A 20 2.15 -3.45 -9.04
C LYS A 20 2.55 -2.18 -8.29
N LEU A 21 3.77 -2.16 -7.77
CA LEU A 21 4.47 -0.94 -7.38
C LEU A 21 5.14 -0.36 -8.63
N ARG A 22 4.81 0.88 -8.98
CA ARG A 22 5.19 1.50 -10.25
C ARG A 22 6.13 2.68 -10.06
N GLU A 23 6.90 2.99 -11.09
CA GLU A 23 7.80 4.16 -11.06
C GLU A 23 7.03 5.48 -11.18
N GLU A 24 5.94 5.47 -11.96
CA GLU A 24 5.07 6.62 -12.20
C GLU A 24 3.59 6.26 -11.98
N LEU A 25 2.75 7.29 -11.89
CA LEU A 25 1.30 7.23 -11.68
C LEU A 25 0.49 6.84 -12.93
N SER A 26 0.97 5.84 -13.68
CA SER A 26 0.40 5.40 -14.97
C SER A 26 0.32 3.87 -15.07
N ASP A 27 -0.67 3.35 -15.81
CA ASP A 27 -0.84 1.93 -16.12
C ASP A 27 0.27 1.37 -17.04
N GLU A 28 0.84 2.23 -17.87
CA GLU A 28 1.96 1.94 -18.78
C GLU A 28 3.34 2.09 -18.14
N SER A 29 3.40 2.55 -16.88
CA SER A 29 4.68 2.77 -16.18
C SER A 29 5.38 1.45 -15.84
N SER A 30 6.72 1.48 -15.84
CA SER A 30 7.60 0.42 -15.37
C SER A 30 7.14 -0.12 -14.00
N VAL A 31 7.04 -1.46 -13.91
CA VAL A 31 6.76 -2.14 -12.66
C VAL A 31 8.08 -2.35 -11.92
N LEU A 32 8.22 -1.70 -10.76
CA LEU A 32 9.37 -1.84 -9.87
C LEU A 32 9.30 -3.12 -9.05
N ARG A 33 8.08 -3.52 -8.63
CA ARG A 33 7.85 -4.71 -7.80
C ARG A 33 6.40 -5.19 -7.87
N TYR A 34 6.20 -6.49 -7.66
CA TYR A 34 4.90 -7.08 -7.32
C TYR A 34 4.79 -7.25 -5.81
N LEU A 35 3.75 -6.67 -5.22
CA LEU A 35 3.41 -6.77 -3.80
C LEU A 35 2.38 -7.88 -3.60
N THR A 36 2.58 -8.70 -2.57
CA THR A 36 1.67 -9.79 -2.21
C THR A 36 0.56 -9.29 -1.29
N HIS A 37 -0.57 -10.01 -1.22
CA HIS A 37 -1.63 -9.71 -0.26
C HIS A 37 -1.07 -9.60 1.17
N GLY A 38 -1.46 -8.54 1.89
CA GLY A 38 -0.95 -8.25 3.24
C GLY A 38 0.38 -7.49 3.30
N SER A 39 1.01 -7.12 2.17
CA SER A 39 2.22 -6.30 2.19
C SER A 39 1.99 -4.98 2.91
N LEU A 40 2.90 -4.66 3.83
CA LEU A 40 2.91 -3.42 4.60
C LEU A 40 3.76 -2.37 3.88
N VAL A 41 3.23 -1.16 3.70
CA VAL A 41 3.92 -0.05 3.02
C VAL A 41 3.76 1.25 3.80
N GLU A 42 4.81 2.07 3.82
CA GLU A 42 4.76 3.42 4.38
C GLU A 42 4.29 4.39 3.28
N ILE A 43 3.27 5.20 3.54
CA ILE A 43 2.76 6.19 2.61
C ILE A 43 3.52 7.50 2.81
N ILE A 44 4.29 7.89 1.80
CA ILE A 44 5.09 9.13 1.79
C ILE A 44 4.23 10.32 1.34
N LYS A 45 3.47 10.13 0.27
CA LYS A 45 2.57 11.17 -0.28
C LYS A 45 1.46 10.56 -1.10
N ARG A 46 0.45 11.37 -1.38
CA ARG A 46 -0.65 11.10 -2.31
C ARG A 46 -0.56 12.08 -3.46
N ASN A 47 -1.02 11.70 -4.65
CA ASN A 47 -1.22 12.65 -5.73
C ASN A 47 -2.44 13.57 -5.45
N ASP A 48 -2.61 14.58 -6.30
CA ASP A 48 -3.64 15.62 -6.10
C ASP A 48 -4.98 15.29 -6.74
N SER A 49 -5.04 14.25 -7.58
CA SER A 49 -6.22 13.95 -8.41
C SER A 49 -6.64 12.49 -8.32
N ILE A 50 -7.95 12.28 -8.26
CA ILE A 50 -8.56 10.95 -8.37
C ILE A 50 -8.41 10.46 -9.81
N THR A 51 -7.96 9.23 -9.97
CA THR A 51 -7.82 8.56 -11.26
C THR A 51 -8.85 7.44 -11.38
N LEU A 52 -9.41 7.24 -12.58
CA LEU A 52 -10.15 6.03 -12.92
C LEU A 52 -9.16 4.97 -13.41
N PHE A 53 -8.99 3.89 -12.66
CA PHE A 53 -8.10 2.79 -13.00
C PHE A 53 -8.84 1.48 -12.71
N ASP A 54 -8.88 0.57 -13.69
CA ASP A 54 -9.55 -0.74 -13.56
C ASP A 54 -11.01 -0.63 -13.04
N GLY A 55 -11.75 0.34 -13.58
CA GLY A 55 -13.13 0.62 -13.19
C GLY A 55 -13.32 1.21 -11.78
N LYS A 56 -12.24 1.46 -11.02
CA LYS A 56 -12.25 2.02 -9.67
C LYS A 56 -11.73 3.46 -9.68
N ARG A 57 -12.25 4.28 -8.78
CA ARG A 57 -11.82 5.68 -8.61
C ARG A 57 -11.16 5.87 -7.27
N ASP A 58 -9.89 6.23 -7.29
CA ASP A 58 -9.11 6.55 -6.10
C ASP A 58 -7.88 7.40 -6.45
N TYR A 59 -7.11 7.80 -5.44
CA TYR A 59 -5.83 8.47 -5.60
C TYR A 59 -4.70 7.46 -5.82
N TRP A 60 -3.57 7.97 -6.32
CA TRP A 60 -2.30 7.25 -6.29
C TRP A 60 -1.51 7.66 -5.05
N TYR A 61 -0.86 6.68 -4.44
CA TYR A 61 -0.03 6.86 -3.25
C TYR A 61 1.41 6.52 -3.59
N TYR A 62 2.32 7.43 -3.29
CA TYR A 62 3.75 7.17 -3.34
C TYR A 62 4.15 6.55 -2.00
N VAL A 63 4.65 5.33 -2.05
CA VAL A 63 4.90 4.50 -0.89
C VAL A 63 6.31 3.97 -0.86
N LYS A 64 6.79 3.63 0.32
CA LYS A 64 8.02 2.87 0.55
C LYS A 64 7.67 1.45 0.96
N SER A 65 8.31 0.50 0.29
CA SER A 65 8.26 -0.94 0.59
C SER A 65 9.68 -1.47 0.63
N ASP A 66 10.13 -1.87 1.81
CA ASP A 66 11.53 -2.22 2.11
C ASP A 66 12.52 -1.13 1.64
N SER A 67 13.28 -1.44 0.58
CA SER A 67 14.30 -0.61 -0.05
C SER A 67 13.83 0.12 -1.31
N LEU A 68 12.58 -0.09 -1.76
CA LEU A 68 12.03 0.56 -2.95
C LEU A 68 10.94 1.56 -2.60
N THR A 69 10.85 2.60 -3.43
CA THR A 69 9.76 3.57 -3.39
C THR A 69 9.10 3.66 -4.75
N GLY A 70 7.78 3.77 -4.76
CA GLY A 70 7.01 3.84 -6.00
C GLY A 70 5.55 4.17 -5.77
N TRP A 71 4.76 4.19 -6.84
CA TRP A 71 3.35 4.48 -6.83
C TRP A 71 2.50 3.22 -6.77
N ILE A 72 1.45 3.27 -5.95
CA ILE A 72 0.42 2.24 -5.83
C ILE A 72 -0.96 2.89 -5.88
N PHE A 73 -1.92 2.21 -6.50
CA PHE A 73 -3.28 2.73 -6.62
C PHE A 73 -4.08 2.49 -5.34
N GLY A 74 -4.68 3.55 -4.80
CA GLY A 74 -5.33 3.58 -3.48
C GLY A 74 -6.44 2.56 -3.31
N ALA A 75 -7.18 2.27 -4.38
CA ALA A 75 -8.32 1.35 -4.32
C ALA A 75 -7.92 -0.07 -3.91
N TYR A 76 -6.63 -0.40 -3.97
CA TYR A 76 -6.07 -1.72 -3.68
C TYR A 76 -5.34 -1.81 -2.34
N ILE A 77 -5.31 -0.74 -1.55
CA ILE A 77 -4.74 -0.75 -0.20
C ILE A 77 -5.80 -0.34 0.84
N ASP A 78 -5.63 -0.81 2.07
CA ASP A 78 -6.27 -0.27 3.26
C ASP A 78 -5.32 0.75 3.90
N ILE A 79 -5.81 1.92 4.28
CA ILE A 79 -5.00 3.03 4.80
C ILE A 79 -5.20 3.18 6.31
N PHE A 80 -4.10 3.32 7.03
CA PHE A 80 -4.04 3.46 8.48
C PHE A 80 -3.28 4.73 8.87
N ASN A 81 -3.63 5.33 10.00
CA ASN A 81 -2.96 6.52 10.55
C ASN A 81 -1.91 6.19 11.62
N ASP A 82 -1.64 4.91 11.84
CA ASP A 82 -0.61 4.40 12.73
C ASP A 82 -0.12 3.02 12.28
N ILE A 83 1.13 2.72 12.58
CA ILE A 83 1.79 1.47 12.22
C ILE A 83 1.15 0.25 12.89
N ILE A 84 0.68 0.39 14.13
CA ILE A 84 0.19 -0.74 14.93
C ILE A 84 -1.11 -1.29 14.33
N SER A 85 -2.01 -0.41 13.88
CA SER A 85 -3.24 -0.80 13.18
C SER A 85 -2.95 -1.48 11.84
N ALA A 86 -1.94 -1.01 11.11
CA ALA A 86 -1.52 -1.61 9.84
C ALA A 86 -0.87 -2.98 10.04
N GLU A 87 0.03 -3.13 11.02
CA GLU A 87 0.65 -4.40 11.39
C GLU A 87 -0.40 -5.44 11.79
N ARG A 88 -1.37 -5.06 12.64
CA ARG A 88 -2.48 -5.96 13.00
C ARG A 88 -3.27 -6.44 11.78
N LYS A 89 -3.50 -5.56 10.80
CA LYS A 89 -4.20 -5.94 9.57
C LYS A 89 -3.35 -6.91 8.73
N CYS A 90 -2.05 -6.65 8.61
CA CYS A 90 -1.10 -7.54 7.95
C CYS A 90 -1.10 -8.93 8.61
N GLU A 91 -0.94 -8.99 9.93
CA GLU A 91 -0.96 -10.24 10.71
C GLU A 91 -2.28 -10.99 10.53
N GLN A 92 -3.42 -10.30 10.57
CA GLN A 92 -4.74 -10.89 10.32
C GLN A 92 -4.80 -11.54 8.92
N ILE A 93 -4.34 -10.85 7.89
CA ILE A 93 -4.31 -11.38 6.51
C ILE A 93 -3.43 -12.63 6.43
N LEU A 94 -2.23 -12.57 7.02
CA LEU A 94 -1.30 -13.69 7.02
C LEU A 94 -1.92 -14.91 7.71
N PHE A 95 -2.44 -14.73 8.93
CA PHE A 95 -3.07 -15.81 9.69
C PHE A 95 -4.22 -16.46 8.93
N ASN A 96 -5.15 -15.66 8.40
CA ASN A 96 -6.28 -16.17 7.61
C ASN A 96 -5.85 -16.89 6.33
N THR A 97 -4.70 -16.55 5.75
CA THR A 97 -4.16 -17.21 4.55
C THR A 97 -3.65 -18.62 4.89
N TYR A 98 -3.09 -18.83 6.09
CA TYR A 98 -2.60 -20.14 6.52
C TYR A 98 -3.69 -21.10 7.00
N GLU A 99 -4.88 -20.61 7.38
CA GLU A 99 -6.00 -21.45 7.80
C GLU A 99 -6.84 -22.03 6.64
N LYS A 100 -6.62 -21.58 5.40
CA LYS A 100 -7.26 -22.22 4.23
C LYS A 100 -6.48 -23.48 3.85
N PRO A 101 -7.07 -24.70 3.92
CA PRO A 101 -6.44 -25.87 3.34
C PRO A 101 -6.25 -25.67 1.83
N LEU A 102 -5.14 -26.18 1.27
CA LEU A 102 -5.04 -26.34 -0.18
C LEU A 102 -6.18 -27.27 -0.63
N GLU A 103 -7.17 -26.73 -1.32
CA GLU A 103 -8.17 -27.50 -2.06
C GLU A 103 -7.54 -28.21 -3.27
#